data_AF-H7CEF1-F1
#
_entry.id   AF-H7CEF1-F1
#
_cell.length_a   1.000
_cell.length_b   1.000
_cell.length_c   1.000
_cell.angle_alpha   90.00
_cell.angle_beta   90.00
_cell.angle_gamma   90.00
#
_symmetry.space_group_name_H-M   'P 1'
#
loop_
_entity.id
_entity.type
_entity.pdbx_description
1 polymer ?
#
loop_
_entity_poly.entity_id
_entity_poly.type
_entity_poly.pdbx_seq_one_letter_code
_entity_poly.pdbx_strand_id
1 'polypeptide(L)'
;GSFGVISLGTGLVWFLMVGLWFWDQAGYNPAVFMRDLFWLSLDPPSSDYGLRFPPIAEGGYYLIASFFLLISVMSWWVRTYLRAEALGMGKHVCYAFASAIWLFLVLGLFRPILMGSWSEAVPYGI
;
A
#
# COMPACT_ATOMS: atom_id res chain seq x y z
N GLY A 1 -4.35 -7.96 20.29
CA GLY A 1 -5.62 -8.30 19.62
C GLY A 1 -5.35 -8.63 18.16
N SER A 2 -6.15 -9.54 17.59
CA SER A 2 -5.91 -10.17 16.28
C SER A 2 -5.73 -9.19 15.13
N PHE A 3 -6.55 -8.14 15.05
CA PHE A 3 -6.44 -7.10 14.00
C PHE A 3 -5.10 -6.37 13.97
N GLY A 4 -4.42 -6.22 15.11
CA GLY A 4 -3.08 -5.66 15.13
C GLY A 4 -2.03 -6.59 14.53
N VAL A 5 -2.16 -7.90 14.78
CA VAL A 5 -1.25 -8.91 14.22
C VAL A 5 -1.45 -9.02 12.71
N ILE A 6 -2.71 -9.07 12.25
CA ILE A 6 -3.04 -9.06 10.82
C ILE A 6 -2.49 -7.80 10.16
N SER A 7 -2.71 -6.63 10.77
CA SER A 7 -2.22 -5.37 10.24
C SER A 7 -0.70 -5.36 10.08
N LEU A 8 0.04 -5.73 11.13
CA LEU A 8 1.50 -5.77 11.06
C LEU A 8 2.02 -6.84 10.11
N GLY A 9 1.39 -8.02 10.07
CA GLY A 9 1.79 -9.10 9.17
C GLY A 9 1.62 -8.71 7.70
N THR A 10 0.46 -8.17 7.33
CA THR A 10 0.20 -7.72 5.95
C THR A 10 0.99 -6.46 5.59
N GLY A 11 1.20 -5.55 6.54
CA GLY A 11 2.05 -4.37 6.35
C GLY A 11 3.53 -4.75 6.14
N LEU A 12 4.01 -5.76 6.86
CA LEU A 12 5.35 -6.31 6.66
C LEU A 12 5.50 -6.97 5.30
N VAL A 13 4.48 -7.73 4.86
CA VAL A 13 4.46 -8.32 3.51
C VAL A 13 4.54 -7.22 2.46
N TRP A 14 3.72 -6.17 2.55
CA TRP A 14 3.79 -5.03 1.64
C TRP A 14 5.18 -4.37 1.66
N PHE A 15 5.72 -4.07 2.85
CA PHE A 15 7.02 -3.42 3.00
C PHE A 15 8.16 -4.24 2.39
N LEU A 16 8.18 -5.56 2.65
CA LEU A 16 9.15 -6.46 2.08
C LEU A 16 8.99 -6.60 0.56
N MET A 17 7.77 -6.60 0.05
CA MET A 17 7.54 -6.63 -1.39
C MET A 17 8.16 -5.40 -2.07
N VAL A 18 7.86 -4.19 -1.59
CA VAL A 18 8.46 -2.97 -2.14
C VAL A 18 9.99 -3.02 -2.04
N GLY A 19 10.53 -3.44 -0.89
CA GLY A 19 11.97 -3.56 -0.69
C GLY A 19 12.64 -4.59 -1.61
N LEU A 20 12.00 -5.74 -1.87
CA LEU A 20 12.49 -6.76 -2.80
C LEU A 20 12.47 -6.28 -4.24
N TRP A 21 11.46 -5.50 -4.63
CA TRP A 21 11.42 -4.87 -5.95
C TRP A 21 12.55 -3.85 -6.13
N PHE A 22 12.84 -3.05 -5.10
CA PHE A 22 13.96 -2.11 -5.11
C PHE A 22 15.31 -2.84 -5.15
N TRP A 23 15.40 -3.99 -4.47
CA TRP A 23 16.57 -4.84 -4.49
C TRP A 23 16.87 -5.42 -5.87
N ASP A 24 15.82 -5.82 -6.59
CA ASP A 24 15.91 -6.27 -7.99
C ASP A 24 16.37 -5.15 -8.92
N GLN A 25 15.79 -3.94 -8.81
CA GLN A 25 16.23 -2.76 -9.56
C GLN A 25 17.70 -2.40 -9.32
N ALA A 26 18.18 -2.56 -8.09
CA ALA A 26 19.59 -2.32 -7.75
C ALA A 26 20.54 -3.42 -8.27
N GLY A 27 20.04 -4.42 -9.01
CA GLY A 27 20.82 -5.55 -9.50
C GLY A 27 21.43 -6.37 -8.36
N TYR A 28 20.74 -6.47 -7.23
CA TYR A 28 21.21 -7.18 -6.03
C TYR A 28 22.53 -6.62 -5.45
N ASN A 29 22.84 -5.35 -5.72
CA ASN A 29 24.04 -4.68 -5.24
C ASN A 29 23.72 -3.74 -4.04
N PRO A 30 24.26 -4.00 -2.83
CA PRO A 30 24.01 -3.17 -1.65
C PRO A 30 24.42 -1.70 -1.81
N ALA A 31 25.50 -1.43 -2.54
CA ALA A 31 26.00 -0.08 -2.72
C ALA A 31 25.10 0.73 -3.67
N VAL A 32 24.62 0.10 -4.75
CA VAL A 32 23.65 0.73 -5.68
C VAL A 32 22.33 0.96 -4.97
N PHE A 33 21.83 -0.03 -4.23
CA PHE A 33 20.60 0.08 -3.46
C PHE A 33 20.62 1.27 -2.50
N MET A 34 21.70 1.44 -1.73
CA MET A 34 21.82 2.54 -0.77
C MET A 34 22.01 3.91 -1.45
N ARG A 35 22.73 3.97 -2.57
CA ARG A 35 22.94 5.20 -3.35
C ARG A 35 21.63 5.68 -3.97
N ASP A 36 20.90 4.77 -4.58
CA ASP A 36 19.74 5.08 -5.40
C ASP A 36 18.41 4.90 -4.65
N LEU A 37 18.43 4.58 -3.36
CA LEU A 37 17.22 4.25 -2.57
C LEU A 37 16.05 5.24 -2.77
N PHE A 38 16.36 6.53 -2.92
CA PHE A 38 15.39 7.60 -3.10
C PHE A 38 14.90 7.78 -4.54
N TRP A 39 15.49 7.08 -5.49
CA TRP A 39 15.14 7.04 -6.92
C TRP A 39 14.50 5.71 -7.34
N LEU A 40 14.50 4.70 -6.47
CA LEU A 40 13.86 3.42 -6.75
C LEU A 40 12.34 3.55 -6.58
N SER A 41 11.58 2.94 -7.50
CA SER A 41 10.11 2.97 -7.46
C SER A 41 9.47 1.64 -7.84
N LEU A 42 8.35 1.31 -7.21
CA LEU A 42 7.46 0.25 -7.62
C LEU A 42 6.25 0.92 -8.26
N ASP A 43 6.24 0.89 -9.58
CA ASP A 43 5.29 1.66 -10.38
C ASP A 43 3.97 0.91 -10.60
N PRO A 44 2.85 1.63 -10.72
CA PRO A 44 1.60 1.04 -11.21
C PRO A 44 1.76 0.53 -12.65
N PRO A 45 0.87 -0.37 -13.10
CA PRO A 45 0.92 -0.87 -14.47
C PRO A 45 0.66 0.21 -15.52
N SER A 46 1.10 -0.05 -16.75
CA SER A 46 0.84 0.83 -17.89
C SER A 46 -0.66 0.96 -18.20
N SER A 47 -1.02 2.05 -18.87
CA SER A 47 -2.42 2.34 -19.26
C SER A 47 -3.03 1.29 -20.19
N ASP A 48 -2.20 0.53 -20.92
CA ASP A 48 -2.64 -0.50 -21.87
C ASP A 48 -3.43 -1.63 -21.18
N TYR A 49 -3.17 -1.84 -19.88
CA TYR A 49 -3.88 -2.83 -19.08
C TYR A 49 -5.22 -2.33 -18.53
N GLY A 50 -5.47 -1.02 -18.54
CA GLY A 50 -6.65 -0.41 -17.92
C GLY A 50 -6.83 -0.86 -16.47
N LEU A 51 -7.99 -1.45 -16.14
CA LEU A 51 -8.26 -2.04 -14.81
C LEU A 51 -7.99 -3.54 -14.71
N ARG A 52 -7.44 -4.18 -15.74
CA ARG A 52 -7.15 -5.61 -15.72
C ARG A 52 -5.95 -5.89 -14.82
N PHE A 53 -5.88 -7.13 -14.33
CA PHE A 53 -4.69 -7.60 -13.62
C PHE A 53 -3.58 -7.88 -14.65
N PRO A 54 -2.46 -7.13 -14.61
CA PRO A 54 -1.36 -7.26 -15.57
C PRO A 54 -0.38 -8.38 -15.14
N PRO A 55 0.57 -8.76 -16.00
CA PRO A 55 1.69 -9.62 -15.62
C PRO A 55 2.45 -9.07 -14.40
N ILE A 56 3.05 -9.96 -13.61
CA ILE A 56 3.73 -9.57 -12.35
C ILE A 56 4.81 -8.51 -12.57
N ALA A 57 5.66 -8.69 -13.57
CA ALA A 57 6.75 -7.76 -13.91
C ALA A 57 6.27 -6.42 -14.49
N GLU A 58 5.02 -6.33 -14.92
CA GLU A 58 4.45 -5.16 -15.63
C GLU A 58 3.44 -4.40 -14.75
N GLY A 59 3.65 -4.43 -13.43
CA GLY A 59 2.79 -3.74 -12.44
C GLY A 59 1.83 -4.67 -11.69
N GLY A 60 1.82 -5.97 -11.97
CA GLY A 60 1.03 -6.94 -11.19
C GLY A 60 1.55 -7.05 -9.76
N TYR A 61 2.87 -6.92 -9.60
CA TYR A 61 3.53 -6.85 -8.31
C TYR A 61 3.06 -5.66 -7.47
N TYR A 62 2.88 -4.49 -8.09
CA TYR A 62 2.34 -3.28 -7.45
C TYR A 62 0.92 -3.49 -6.93
N LEU A 63 0.03 -4.11 -7.72
CA LEU A 63 -1.36 -4.36 -7.29
C LEU A 63 -1.42 -5.34 -6.11
N ILE A 64 -0.60 -6.39 -6.10
CA ILE A 64 -0.53 -7.33 -4.97
C ILE A 64 0.00 -6.63 -3.73
N ALA A 65 1.08 -5.85 -3.85
CA ALA A 65 1.63 -5.08 -2.73
C ALA A 65 0.57 -4.12 -2.17
N SER A 66 -0.13 -3.39 -3.05
CA SER A 66 -1.20 -2.45 -2.69
C SER A 66 -2.36 -3.13 -1.98
N PHE A 67 -2.73 -4.34 -2.38
CA PHE A 67 -3.76 -5.14 -1.70
C PHE A 67 -3.36 -5.49 -0.27
N PHE A 68 -2.12 -5.91 -0.03
CA PHE A 68 -1.64 -6.16 1.33
C PHE A 68 -1.57 -4.89 2.18
N LEU A 69 -1.17 -3.76 1.60
CA LEU A 69 -1.21 -2.47 2.29
C LEU A 69 -2.65 -2.09 2.68
N LEU A 70 -3.61 -2.28 1.78
CA LEU A 70 -5.03 -2.00 2.04
C LEU A 70 -5.54 -2.81 3.24
N ILE A 71 -5.26 -4.12 3.28
CA ILE A 71 -5.63 -4.96 4.43
C ILE A 71 -4.94 -4.46 5.70
N SER A 72 -3.66 -4.07 5.61
CA SER A 72 -2.90 -3.58 6.76
C SER A 72 -3.53 -2.34 7.38
N VAL A 73 -3.83 -1.34 6.55
CA VAL A 73 -4.40 -0.06 6.97
C VAL A 73 -5.82 -0.24 7.51
N MET A 74 -6.67 -1.01 6.82
CA MET A 74 -8.04 -1.27 7.28
C MET A 74 -8.06 -2.07 8.59
N SER A 75 -7.17 -3.05 8.75
CA SER A 75 -7.03 -3.81 10.00
C SER A 75 -6.51 -2.93 11.14
N TRP A 76 -5.62 -1.98 10.85
CA TRP A 76 -5.17 -0.99 11.84
C TRP A 76 -6.31 -0.07 12.26
N TRP A 77 -7.14 0.37 11.31
CA TRP A 77 -8.32 1.18 11.60
C TRP A 77 -9.30 0.45 12.54
N VAL A 78 -9.64 -0.80 12.24
CA VAL A 78 -10.48 -1.64 13.11
C VAL A 78 -9.85 -1.79 14.49
N ARG A 79 -8.52 -1.99 14.57
CA ARG A 79 -7.79 -2.01 15.84
C ARG A 79 -8.00 -0.70 16.62
N THR A 80 -7.85 0.47 15.99
CA THR A 80 -8.03 1.76 16.67
C THR A 80 -9.45 1.93 17.24
N TYR A 81 -10.47 1.50 16.47
CA TYR A 81 -11.86 1.49 16.92
C TYR A 81 -12.07 0.62 18.16
N LEU A 82 -11.65 -0.65 18.10
CA LEU A 82 -11.85 -1.62 19.17
C LEU A 82 -11.09 -1.24 20.45
N ARG A 83 -9.93 -0.58 20.32
CA ARG A 83 -9.17 -0.09 21.48
C ARG A 83 -9.85 1.06 22.19
N ALA A 84 -10.47 1.99 21.46
CA ALA A 84 -11.25 3.07 22.06
C ALA A 84 -12.49 2.50 22.79
N GLU A 85 -13.19 1.56 22.15
CA GLU A 85 -14.35 0.88 22.73
C GLU A 85 -14.03 0.10 24.00
N ALA A 86 -12.96 -0.70 23.99
CA ALA A 86 -12.54 -1.47 25.15
C ALA A 86 -12.16 -0.61 26.37
N LEU A 87 -11.82 0.66 26.15
CA LEU A 87 -11.48 1.63 27.20
C LEU A 87 -12.64 2.58 27.54
N GLY A 88 -13.81 2.43 26.91
CA GLY A 88 -14.94 3.34 27.08
C GLY A 88 -14.68 4.77 26.59
N MET A 89 -13.71 4.95 25.68
CA MET A 89 -13.32 6.26 25.14
C MET A 89 -14.14 6.64 23.91
N GLY A 90 -14.21 7.95 23.64
CA GLY A 90 -14.77 8.47 22.39
C GLY A 90 -13.97 8.02 21.15
N LYS A 91 -14.67 7.87 20.01
CA LYS A 91 -14.12 7.33 18.74
C LYS A 91 -13.53 8.40 17.81
N HIS A 92 -13.24 9.60 18.31
CA HIS A 92 -12.78 10.75 17.50
C HIS A 92 -11.52 10.45 16.69
N VAL A 93 -10.52 9.79 17.30
CA VAL A 93 -9.27 9.41 16.61
C VAL A 93 -9.55 8.43 15.46
N CYS A 94 -10.46 7.49 15.66
CA CYS A 94 -10.85 6.52 14.63
C CYS A 94 -11.53 7.20 13.43
N TYR A 95 -12.39 8.19 13.67
CA TYR A 95 -13.03 8.95 12.60
C TYR A 95 -12.06 9.90 11.88
N ALA A 96 -11.14 10.55 12.60
CA ALA A 96 -10.07 11.33 11.99
C ALA A 96 -9.13 10.44 11.16
N PHE A 97 -8.86 9.22 11.61
CA PHE A 97 -8.07 8.28 10.83
C PHE A 97 -8.83 7.80 9.58
N ALA A 98 -10.15 7.62 9.67
CA ALA A 98 -10.99 7.28 8.51
C ALA A 98 -10.93 8.33 7.41
N SER A 99 -10.84 9.63 7.73
CA SER A 99 -10.69 10.68 6.71
C SER A 99 -9.32 10.66 6.03
N ALA A 100 -8.26 10.31 6.74
CA ALA A 100 -6.94 10.08 6.13
C ALA A 100 -6.95 8.85 5.21
N ILE A 101 -7.59 7.76 5.65
CA ILE A 101 -7.80 6.56 4.81
C ILE A 101 -8.61 6.90 3.57
N TRP A 102 -9.62 7.77 3.67
CA TRP A 102 -10.38 8.22 2.53
C TRP A 102 -9.50 8.87 1.45
N LEU A 103 -8.64 9.82 1.83
CA LEU A 103 -7.69 10.43 0.88
C LEU A 103 -6.77 9.38 0.25
N PHE A 104 -6.24 8.46 1.05
CA PHE A 104 -5.42 7.35 0.58
C PHE A 104 -6.16 6.47 -0.46
N LEU A 105 -7.41 6.10 -0.19
CA LEU A 105 -8.25 5.32 -1.11
C LEU A 105 -8.62 6.11 -2.36
N VAL A 106 -8.86 7.40 -2.26
CA VAL A 106 -9.14 8.25 -3.42
C VAL A 106 -7.96 8.22 -4.38
N LEU A 107 -6.74 8.38 -3.88
CA LEU A 107 -5.52 8.41 -4.69
C LEU A 107 -5.17 7.05 -5.31
N GLY A 108 -5.26 5.97 -4.54
CA GLY A 108 -4.79 4.64 -4.96
C GLY A 108 -5.85 3.68 -5.48
N LEU A 109 -7.14 3.94 -5.26
CA LEU A 109 -8.22 2.99 -5.58
C LEU A 109 -9.36 3.64 -6.36
N PHE A 110 -10.06 4.61 -5.77
CA PHE A 110 -11.27 5.16 -6.37
C PHE A 110 -11.00 6.00 -7.64
N ARG A 111 -10.02 6.91 -7.61
CA ARG A 111 -9.68 7.69 -8.81
C ARG A 111 -9.21 6.79 -9.96
N PRO A 112 -8.26 5.84 -9.77
CA PRO A 112 -7.90 4.88 -10.83
C PRO A 112 -9.10 4.13 -11.42
N ILE A 113 -10.00 3.63 -10.57
CA ILE A 113 -11.22 2.93 -11.02
C ILE A 113 -12.11 3.85 -11.85
N LEU A 114 -12.34 5.09 -11.41
CA LEU A 114 -13.17 6.06 -12.14
C LEU A 114 -12.54 6.50 -13.47
N MET A 115 -11.21 6.54 -13.55
CA MET A 115 -10.46 6.83 -14.77
C MET A 115 -10.31 5.61 -15.69
N GLY A 116 -10.67 4.41 -15.22
CA GLY A 116 -10.58 3.18 -15.99
C GLY A 116 -9.16 2.64 -16.17
N SER A 117 -8.19 3.10 -15.37
CA SER A 117 -6.80 2.67 -15.48
C SER A 117 -6.07 2.67 -14.14
N TRP A 118 -5.36 1.57 -13.84
CA TRP A 118 -4.47 1.48 -12.68
C TRP A 118 -3.22 2.38 -12.80
N SER A 119 -2.87 2.83 -14.01
CA SER A 119 -1.74 3.75 -14.25
C SER A 119 -1.86 5.09 -13.52
N GLU A 120 -3.08 5.46 -13.12
CA GLU A 120 -3.37 6.70 -12.41
C GLU A 120 -3.11 6.61 -10.89
N ALA A 121 -2.71 5.43 -10.39
CA ALA A 121 -2.37 5.24 -8.99
C ALA A 121 -0.98 5.82 -8.66
N VAL A 122 -0.70 6.03 -7.37
CA VAL A 122 0.58 6.61 -6.93
C VAL A 122 1.64 5.50 -6.81
N PRO A 123 2.84 5.64 -7.42
CA PRO A 123 3.92 4.66 -7.28
C PRO A 123 4.45 4.62 -5.83
N TYR A 124 5.04 3.50 -5.45
CA TYR A 124 5.77 3.41 -4.18
C TYR A 124 7.24 3.78 -4.40
N GLY A 125 7.66 4.92 -3.85
CA GLY A 125 8.99 5.50 -3.94
C GLY A 125 9.05 6.74 -3.05
N ILE A 126 10.20 7.40 -2.98
CA ILE A 126 10.36 8.70 -2.30
C ILE A 126 10.13 9.83 -3.29
#